data_AF-A0A519YWI3-F1
#
_entry.id   AF-A0A519YWI3-F1
#
_cell.length_a   1.000
_cell.length_b   1.000
_cell.length_c   1.000
_cell.angle_alpha   90.00
_cell.angle_beta   90.00
_cell.angle_gamma   90.00
#
_symmetry.space_group_name_H-M   'P 1'
#
loop_
_entity.id
_entity.type
_entity.pdbx_description
1 polymer ?
#
loop_
_entity_poly.entity_id
_entity_poly.type
_entity_poly.pdbx_seq_one_letter_code
_entity_poly.pdbx_strand_id
1 'polypeptide(L)'
;MTKEFDSQPGPCFVVSTQVVEVSLDISFDRMITEAAPFDALVQRFGRVNRRRSQVTIGKLKPVHVMEPAPKTLPYNREVVLRSYAQLPDAALLPERDLQRCLDTVYPDLTLANIDTHLIWDNGELLEGALTNRSRSVLVEALEIETAACILADNRAEYVNEKTFWERRIELEIPISWRTIQFNKNRQHYERLDFGAAPFVVPQPMADYDRLGLQLLEPDSFL
;
A
#
# COMPACT_ATOMS: atom_id res chain seq x y z
N MET A 1 -9.72 4.49 -19.18
CA MET A 1 -10.84 4.44 -18.22
C MET A 1 -11.50 5.79 -17.92
N THR A 2 -10.84 6.94 -18.05
CA THR A 2 -11.36 8.22 -17.52
C THR A 2 -12.35 9.01 -18.40
N LYS A 3 -12.44 8.76 -19.72
CA LYS A 3 -13.31 9.56 -20.62
C LYS A 3 -14.76 9.08 -20.70
N GLU A 4 -15.05 7.82 -20.39
CA GLU A 4 -16.42 7.27 -20.49
C GLU A 4 -17.32 7.64 -19.31
N PHE A 5 -16.75 7.89 -18.13
CA PHE A 5 -17.52 8.30 -16.95
C PHE A 5 -17.80 9.80 -16.92
N ASP A 6 -16.91 10.62 -17.48
CA ASP A 6 -17.12 12.08 -17.59
C ASP A 6 -18.27 12.45 -18.55
N SER A 7 -18.67 11.53 -19.43
CA SER A 7 -19.67 11.77 -20.49
C SER A 7 -21.06 11.22 -20.18
N GLN A 8 -21.23 10.46 -19.09
CA GLN A 8 -22.54 9.95 -18.69
C GLN A 8 -23.34 11.01 -17.90
N PRO A 9 -24.57 11.33 -18.31
CA PRO A 9 -25.42 12.27 -17.57
C PRO A 9 -25.90 11.64 -16.26
N GLY A 10 -25.51 12.21 -15.12
CA GLY A 10 -25.98 11.79 -13.79
C GLY A 10 -24.91 11.96 -12.71
N PRO A 11 -25.27 11.80 -11.42
CA PRO A 11 -24.30 11.79 -10.34
C PRO A 11 -23.43 10.53 -10.42
N CYS A 12 -22.11 10.70 -10.38
CA CYS A 12 -21.14 9.60 -10.35
C CYS A 12 -20.49 9.52 -8.97
N PHE A 13 -20.48 8.31 -8.40
CA PHE A 13 -19.83 8.02 -7.12
C PHE A 13 -18.68 7.05 -7.37
N VAL A 14 -17.52 7.37 -6.79
CA VAL A 14 -16.35 6.49 -6.81
C VAL A 14 -16.00 6.16 -5.37
N VAL A 15 -16.03 4.86 -5.05
CA VAL A 15 -15.55 4.33 -3.77
C VAL A 15 -14.21 3.66 -4.04
N SER A 16 -13.18 4.10 -3.34
CA SER A 16 -11.82 3.59 -3.50
C SER A 16 -11.09 3.60 -2.16
N THR A 17 -10.08 2.74 -2.05
CA THR A 17 -9.14 2.71 -0.94
C THR A 17 -7.97 3.68 -1.21
N GLN A 18 -6.85 3.52 -0.49
CA GLN A 18 -5.60 4.26 -0.68
C GLN A 18 -5.07 4.26 -2.13
N VAL A 19 -5.54 3.34 -2.99
CA VAL A 19 -5.21 3.30 -4.43
C VAL A 19 -5.54 4.62 -5.14
N VAL A 20 -6.48 5.43 -4.65
CA VAL A 20 -6.79 6.75 -5.24
C VAL A 20 -5.64 7.77 -5.14
N GLU A 21 -4.69 7.54 -4.24
CA GLU A 21 -3.53 8.41 -4.04
C GLU A 21 -2.56 8.32 -5.23
N VAL A 22 -2.46 7.15 -5.87
CA VAL A 22 -1.53 6.85 -6.97
C VAL A 22 -2.17 6.98 -8.36
N SER A 23 -1.61 7.88 -9.17
CA SER A 23 -1.74 7.97 -10.64
C SER A 23 -3.15 7.95 -11.28
N LEU A 24 -4.21 8.27 -10.53
CA LEU A 24 -5.55 8.47 -11.10
C LEU A 24 -5.76 9.95 -11.50
N ASP A 25 -5.93 10.20 -12.80
CA ASP A 25 -6.24 11.53 -13.34
C ASP A 25 -7.76 11.83 -13.31
N ILE A 26 -8.29 11.89 -12.09
CA ILE A 26 -9.70 12.15 -11.81
C ILE A 26 -9.85 13.47 -11.04
N SER A 27 -10.97 14.17 -11.28
CA SER A 27 -11.30 15.44 -10.64
C SER A 27 -12.73 15.41 -10.13
N PHE A 28 -12.91 15.42 -8.81
CA PHE A 28 -14.23 15.39 -8.18
C PHE A 28 -14.68 16.76 -7.67
N ASP A 29 -15.99 16.90 -7.49
CA ASP A 29 -16.63 18.08 -6.88
C ASP A 29 -16.73 18.01 -5.36
N ARG A 30 -16.58 16.83 -4.77
CA ARG A 30 -16.65 16.59 -3.34
C ARG A 30 -15.89 15.32 -3.01
N MET A 31 -15.27 15.29 -1.83
CA MET A 31 -14.62 14.10 -1.29
C MET A 31 -15.10 13.83 0.13
N ILE A 32 -15.26 12.56 0.46
CA ILE A 32 -15.44 12.06 1.83
C ILE A 32 -14.32 11.06 2.06
N THR A 33 -13.56 11.21 3.14
CA THR A 33 -12.40 10.37 3.42
C THR A 33 -12.22 10.12 4.91
N GLU A 34 -11.63 8.98 5.25
CA GLU A 34 -11.19 8.69 6.62
C GLU A 34 -9.99 9.56 6.99
N ALA A 35 -9.87 9.88 8.28
CA ALA A 35 -8.66 10.50 8.81
C ALA A 35 -7.44 9.65 8.48
N ALA A 36 -6.41 10.30 7.97
CA ALA A 36 -5.16 9.69 7.54
C ALA A 36 -4.01 10.67 7.86
N PRO A 37 -2.74 10.26 7.71
CA PRO A 37 -1.62 11.16 7.80
C PRO A 37 -1.78 12.36 6.84
N PHE A 38 -1.32 13.54 7.27
CA PHE A 38 -1.65 14.80 6.62
C PHE A 38 -1.18 14.88 5.16
N ASP A 39 -0.02 14.32 4.85
CA ASP A 39 0.51 14.17 3.49
C ASP A 39 -0.40 13.30 2.61
N ALA A 40 -0.89 12.16 3.12
CA ALA A 40 -1.85 11.32 2.41
C ALA A 40 -3.17 12.07 2.16
N LEU A 41 -3.66 12.82 3.16
CA LEU A 41 -4.84 13.69 3.00
C LEU A 41 -4.62 14.74 1.91
N VAL A 42 -3.48 15.44 1.91
CA VAL A 42 -3.14 16.44 0.89
C VAL A 42 -3.09 15.81 -0.51
N GLN A 43 -2.51 14.62 -0.65
CA GLN A 43 -2.49 13.88 -1.92
C GLN A 43 -3.91 13.54 -2.41
N ARG A 44 -4.81 13.13 -1.49
CA ARG A 44 -6.23 12.91 -1.80
C ARG A 44 -6.93 14.21 -2.19
N PHE A 45 -6.67 15.32 -1.48
CA PHE A 45 -7.26 16.63 -1.78
C PHE A 45 -6.89 17.11 -3.18
N GLY A 46 -5.71 16.74 -3.68
CA GLY A 46 -5.27 16.98 -5.07
C GLY A 46 -6.12 16.29 -6.16
N ARG A 47 -7.09 15.46 -5.79
CA ARG A 47 -8.11 14.83 -6.66
C ARG A 47 -9.45 15.57 -6.66
N VAL A 48 -9.61 16.59 -5.81
CA VAL A 48 -10.78 17.46 -5.77
C VAL A 48 -10.44 18.76 -6.46
N ASN A 49 -11.32 19.25 -7.33
CA ASN A 49 -11.14 20.53 -8.04
C ASN A 49 -9.80 20.64 -8.81
N ARG A 50 -9.29 19.51 -9.33
CA ARG A 50 -7.97 19.40 -9.99
C ARG A 50 -7.93 20.15 -11.32
N ARG A 51 -9.04 20.13 -12.09
CA ARG A 51 -9.11 20.78 -13.41
C ARG A 51 -9.39 22.28 -13.26
N ARG A 52 -8.39 23.10 -13.60
CA ARG A 52 -8.55 24.56 -13.72
C ARG A 52 -9.24 24.89 -15.04
N SER A 53 -10.43 25.44 -14.96
CA SER A 53 -11.19 26.01 -16.08
C SER A 53 -11.71 27.39 -15.67
N GLN A 54 -12.09 28.24 -16.63
CA GLN A 54 -12.72 29.53 -16.33
C GLN A 54 -13.96 29.44 -15.43
N VAL A 55 -14.61 28.27 -15.39
CA VAL A 55 -15.80 28.02 -14.56
C VAL A 55 -15.44 27.54 -13.14
N THR A 56 -14.25 26.97 -12.94
CA THR A 56 -13.78 26.41 -11.64
C THR A 56 -12.79 27.31 -10.90
N ILE A 57 -12.17 28.28 -11.58
CA ILE A 57 -11.30 29.28 -10.93
C ILE A 57 -12.10 30.06 -9.87
N GLY A 58 -11.58 30.10 -8.65
CA GLY A 58 -12.20 30.78 -7.51
C GLY A 58 -13.37 30.00 -6.86
N LYS A 59 -13.75 28.83 -7.38
CA LYS A 59 -14.75 27.97 -6.75
C LYS A 59 -14.08 26.91 -5.90
N LEU A 60 -14.37 26.96 -4.61
CA LEU A 60 -13.91 25.98 -3.64
C LEU A 60 -14.88 24.80 -3.61
N LYS A 61 -14.32 23.60 -3.41
CA LYS A 61 -15.07 22.34 -3.34
C LYS A 61 -14.82 21.73 -1.97
N PRO A 62 -15.86 21.28 -1.26
CA PRO A 62 -15.71 20.80 0.11
C PRO A 62 -15.07 19.41 0.14
N VAL A 63 -14.22 19.20 1.15
CA VAL A 63 -13.70 17.90 1.52
C VAL A 63 -14.15 17.59 2.94
N HIS A 64 -14.67 16.38 3.15
CA HIS A 64 -15.16 15.90 4.44
C HIS A 64 -14.18 14.85 4.95
N VAL A 65 -13.52 15.14 6.07
CA VAL A 65 -12.65 14.19 6.75
C VAL A 65 -13.39 13.67 7.97
N MET A 66 -13.58 12.37 8.05
CA MET A 66 -14.23 11.74 9.20
C MET A 66 -13.33 11.77 10.42
N GLU A 67 -13.92 11.81 11.61
CA GLU A 67 -13.18 11.73 12.86
C GLU A 67 -12.30 10.46 12.93
N PRO A 68 -11.10 10.53 13.52
CA PRO A 68 -10.21 9.38 13.63
C PRO A 68 -10.87 8.21 14.38
N ALA A 69 -10.96 7.06 13.70
CA ALA A 69 -11.46 5.83 14.30
C ALA A 69 -10.56 5.37 15.48
N PRO A 70 -11.07 4.53 16.41
CA PRO A 70 -10.25 3.96 17.48
C PRO A 70 -9.05 3.15 16.99
N LYS A 71 -9.21 2.44 15.86
CA LYS A 71 -8.13 1.76 15.14
C LYS A 71 -7.83 2.53 13.86
N THR A 72 -6.58 2.98 13.71
CA THR A 72 -6.12 3.81 12.58
C THR A 72 -5.16 3.08 11.65
N LEU A 73 -5.08 1.74 11.75
CA LEU A 73 -4.23 0.93 10.89
C LEU A 73 -4.59 1.16 9.41
N PRO A 74 -3.61 1.18 8.49
CA PRO A 74 -2.20 0.86 8.70
C PRO A 74 -1.35 2.00 9.29
N TYR A 75 -1.94 3.15 9.58
CA TYR A 75 -1.22 4.35 10.01
C TYR A 75 -1.02 4.43 11.52
N ASN A 76 0.07 5.09 11.91
CA ASN A 76 0.33 5.43 13.30
C ASN A 76 -0.77 6.37 13.82
N ARG A 77 -1.44 5.96 14.90
CA ARG A 77 -2.53 6.70 15.53
C ARG A 77 -2.16 8.13 15.89
N GLU A 78 -0.97 8.34 16.44
CA GLU A 78 -0.51 9.66 16.88
C GLU A 78 -0.39 10.62 15.69
N VAL A 79 0.15 10.14 14.58
CA VAL A 79 0.26 10.91 13.32
C VAL A 79 -1.13 11.27 12.79
N VAL A 80 -2.07 10.33 12.79
CA VAL A 80 -3.45 10.58 12.33
C VAL A 80 -4.15 11.61 13.22
N LEU A 81 -4.00 11.51 14.55
CA LEU A 81 -4.59 12.47 15.49
C LEU A 81 -4.02 13.88 15.30
N ARG A 82 -2.70 14.02 15.18
CA ARG A 82 -2.06 15.32 14.88
C ARG A 82 -2.52 15.88 13.55
N SER A 83 -2.62 15.02 12.53
CA SER A 83 -3.07 15.39 11.18
C SER A 83 -4.50 15.92 11.21
N TYR A 84 -5.41 15.22 11.91
CA TYR A 84 -6.79 15.65 12.07
C TYR A 84 -6.88 16.99 12.80
N ALA A 85 -6.05 17.21 13.83
CA ALA A 85 -6.00 18.46 14.57
C ALA A 85 -5.49 19.67 13.74
N GLN A 86 -4.81 19.44 12.62
CA GLN A 86 -4.42 20.52 11.69
C GLN A 86 -5.54 20.98 10.77
N LEU A 87 -6.63 20.20 10.67
CA LEU A 87 -7.72 20.51 9.76
C LEU A 87 -8.65 21.56 10.38
N PRO A 88 -8.97 22.65 9.67
CA PRO A 88 -9.93 23.61 10.15
C PRO A 88 -11.35 23.05 10.03
N ASP A 89 -12.19 23.31 11.04
CA ASP A 89 -13.62 23.00 10.95
C ASP A 89 -14.35 24.06 10.11
N ALA A 90 -15.05 23.60 9.07
CA ALA A 90 -15.83 24.42 8.15
C ALA A 90 -15.10 25.67 7.56
N ALA A 91 -13.77 25.68 7.53
CA ALA A 91 -12.98 26.80 7.03
C ALA A 91 -12.07 26.42 5.86
N LEU A 92 -11.53 27.43 5.19
CA LEU A 92 -10.57 27.25 4.11
C LEU A 92 -9.24 26.75 4.69
N LEU A 93 -8.66 25.71 4.09
CA LEU A 93 -7.25 25.35 4.25
C LEU A 93 -6.45 25.91 3.06
N PRO A 94 -5.70 27.01 3.22
CA PRO A 94 -4.88 27.56 2.16
C PRO A 94 -3.69 26.64 1.84
N GLU A 95 -3.37 26.49 0.54
CA GLU A 95 -2.21 25.70 0.11
C GLU A 95 -0.89 26.18 0.73
N ARG A 96 -0.76 27.50 0.97
CA ARG A 96 0.42 28.10 1.61
C ARG A 96 0.67 27.61 3.05
N ASP A 97 -0.37 27.11 3.72
CA ASP A 97 -0.28 26.66 5.11
C ASP A 97 0.06 25.17 5.22
N LEU A 98 0.03 24.43 4.10
CA LEU A 98 0.26 22.98 4.10
C LEU A 98 1.64 22.61 4.64
N GLN A 99 2.68 23.39 4.30
CA GLN A 99 4.04 23.15 4.82
C GLN A 99 4.06 23.25 6.35
N ARG A 100 3.47 24.31 6.90
CA ARG A 100 3.40 24.51 8.36
C ARG A 100 2.62 23.38 9.06
N CYS A 101 1.54 22.92 8.44
CA CYS A 101 0.77 21.78 8.95
C CYS A 101 1.61 20.49 8.92
N LEU A 102 2.35 20.23 7.83
CA LEU A 102 3.25 19.08 7.73
C LEU A 102 4.33 19.12 8.80
N ASP A 103 4.99 20.26 8.99
CA ASP A 103 6.03 20.43 10.01
C ASP A 103 5.49 20.19 11.44
N THR A 104 4.21 20.51 11.67
CA THR A 104 3.55 20.26 12.97
C THR A 104 3.20 18.80 13.19
N VAL A 105 2.83 18.08 12.13
CA VAL A 105 2.49 16.65 12.18
C VAL A 105 3.75 15.79 12.31
N TYR A 106 4.81 16.20 11.62
CA TYR A 106 6.11 15.52 11.55
C TYR A 106 7.23 16.39 12.13
N PRO A 107 7.24 16.64 13.45
CA PRO A 107 8.24 17.49 14.08
C PRO A 107 9.64 16.86 14.01
N ASP A 108 9.69 15.54 14.10
CA ASP A 108 10.90 14.75 14.00
C ASP A 108 10.85 14.00 12.67
N LEU A 109 11.77 14.34 11.77
CA LEU A 109 12.08 13.48 10.64
C LEU A 109 12.80 12.26 11.21
N THR A 110 12.04 11.21 11.57
CA THR A 110 12.60 9.87 11.66
C THR A 110 13.00 9.49 10.24
N LEU A 111 14.19 9.93 9.84
CA LEU A 111 14.95 9.29 8.78
C LEU A 111 15.05 7.84 9.25
N ALA A 112 14.21 6.96 8.68
CA ALA A 112 14.56 5.56 8.66
C ALA A 112 15.99 5.57 8.12
N ASN A 113 16.95 5.13 8.94
CA ASN A 113 18.33 5.09 8.54
C ASN A 113 18.37 4.34 7.21
N ILE A 114 18.48 5.07 6.10
CA ILE A 114 19.02 4.54 4.86
C ILE A 114 20.55 4.51 5.07
N ASP A 115 20.98 4.00 6.23
CA ASP A 115 22.33 3.55 6.45
C ASP A 115 22.39 2.20 5.78
N THR A 116 22.66 2.20 4.49
CA THR A 116 23.06 0.94 3.85
C THR A 116 24.28 1.06 2.98
N HIS A 117 24.82 2.24 2.66
CA HIS A 117 26.05 2.26 1.83
C HIS A 117 27.09 3.33 2.18
N LEU A 118 26.97 4.01 3.32
CA LEU A 118 28.01 4.93 3.79
C LEU A 118 28.50 4.47 5.15
N ILE A 119 29.41 3.49 5.17
CA ILE A 119 30.21 3.23 6.36
C ILE A 119 31.21 4.38 6.42
N TRP A 120 30.87 5.40 7.20
CA TRP A 120 31.76 6.51 7.51
C TRP A 120 32.62 6.07 8.69
N ASP A 121 33.88 5.75 8.45
CA ASP A 121 34.85 5.45 9.51
C ASP A 121 36.05 6.39 9.37
N ASN A 122 36.37 7.10 10.45
CA ASN A 122 37.51 8.03 10.58
C ASN A 122 37.72 9.05 9.44
N GLY A 123 36.65 9.52 8.80
CA GLY A 123 36.72 10.58 7.78
C GLY A 123 36.92 10.09 6.35
N GLU A 124 36.87 8.78 6.11
CA GLU A 124 36.90 8.20 4.77
C GLU A 124 35.64 7.37 4.49
N LEU A 125 35.21 7.41 3.23
CA LEU A 125 34.03 6.70 2.72
C LEU A 125 34.48 5.31 2.27
N LEU A 126 34.16 4.28 3.05
CA LEU A 126 34.49 2.89 2.68
C LEU A 126 33.60 2.46 1.51
N GLU A 127 34.15 2.45 0.29
CA GLU A 127 33.54 1.82 -0.88
C GLU A 127 33.45 0.30 -0.68
N GLY A 128 32.39 -0.14 0.01
CA GLY A 128 32.06 -1.56 0.12
C GLY A 128 31.75 -2.10 -1.27
N ALA A 129 32.64 -2.92 -1.82
CA ALA A 129 32.44 -3.61 -3.10
C ALA A 129 31.02 -4.22 -3.18
N LEU A 130 30.38 -4.05 -4.35
CA LEU A 130 29.05 -4.56 -4.66
C LEU A 130 28.98 -6.08 -4.46
N THR A 131 28.67 -6.51 -3.24
CA THR A 131 28.46 -7.90 -2.90
C THR A 131 26.97 -8.19 -3.02
N ASN A 132 26.65 -9.24 -3.78
CA ASN A 132 25.28 -9.73 -3.94
C ASN A 132 24.74 -10.17 -2.57
N ARG A 133 24.00 -9.30 -1.89
CA ARG A 133 23.22 -9.67 -0.71
C ARG A 133 21.88 -10.21 -1.22
N SER A 134 21.59 -11.46 -0.90
CA SER A 134 20.38 -12.19 -1.32
C SER A 134 19.07 -11.57 -0.84
N ARG A 135 19.12 -10.60 0.09
CA ARG A 135 18.04 -9.68 0.42
C ARG A 135 18.53 -8.26 0.20
N SER A 136 17.88 -7.52 -0.70
CA SER A 136 18.12 -6.10 -0.81
C SER A 136 17.58 -5.41 0.44
N VAL A 137 18.39 -4.56 1.06
CA VAL A 137 18.02 -3.87 2.29
C VAL A 137 16.82 -2.93 2.08
N LEU A 138 16.54 -2.54 0.83
CA LEU A 138 15.30 -1.86 0.45
C LEU A 138 14.05 -2.72 0.74
N VAL A 139 14.12 -4.04 0.55
CA VAL A 139 12.99 -4.95 0.84
C VAL A 139 12.78 -5.10 2.34
N GLU A 140 13.86 -5.08 3.14
CA GLU A 140 13.79 -5.06 4.61
C GLU A 140 13.27 -3.70 5.14
N ALA A 141 13.74 -2.57 4.59
CA ALA A 141 13.34 -1.22 4.98
C ALA A 141 11.90 -0.87 4.60
N LEU A 142 11.39 -1.42 3.49
CA LEU A 142 10.00 -1.25 3.06
C LEU A 142 9.03 -2.22 3.76
N GLU A 143 9.52 -3.06 4.70
CA GLU A 143 8.74 -4.15 5.31
C GLU A 143 7.97 -4.99 4.29
N ILE A 144 8.49 -5.14 3.07
CA ILE A 144 7.89 -6.00 2.03
C ILE A 144 8.28 -7.43 2.39
N GLU A 145 7.72 -7.93 3.48
CA GLU A 145 7.78 -9.33 3.81
C GLU A 145 6.80 -10.05 2.87
N THR A 146 7.25 -10.33 1.65
CA THR A 146 6.49 -11.14 0.70
C THR A 146 6.79 -12.61 0.92
N ALA A 147 5.74 -13.40 1.12
CA ALA A 147 5.76 -14.83 0.90
C ALA A 147 5.23 -15.11 -0.52
N ALA A 148 5.62 -16.24 -1.09
CA ALA A 148 4.99 -16.77 -2.29
C ALA A 148 4.10 -17.94 -1.90
N CYS A 149 2.95 -18.09 -2.56
CA CYS A 149 2.18 -19.32 -2.53
C CYS A 149 1.88 -19.80 -3.95
N ILE A 150 1.65 -21.10 -4.09
CA ILE A 150 1.19 -21.73 -5.33
C ILE A 150 -0.07 -22.54 -5.03
N LEU A 151 -0.90 -22.78 -6.03
CA LEU A 151 -2.03 -23.69 -5.90
C LEU A 151 -1.53 -25.14 -5.93
N ALA A 152 -2.25 -26.03 -5.25
CA ALA A 152 -1.93 -27.46 -5.21
C ALA A 152 -1.88 -28.09 -6.63
N ASP A 153 -2.75 -27.62 -7.53
CA ASP A 153 -2.78 -28.05 -8.93
C ASP A 153 -1.47 -27.73 -9.67
N ASN A 154 -0.80 -26.64 -9.31
CA ASN A 154 0.46 -26.21 -9.93
C ASN A 154 1.70 -26.84 -9.29
N ARG A 155 1.56 -27.58 -8.18
CA ARG A 155 2.70 -28.18 -7.45
C ARG A 155 3.56 -29.08 -8.33
N ALA A 156 2.94 -29.94 -9.14
CA ALA A 156 3.67 -30.88 -10.00
C ALA A 156 4.47 -30.16 -11.09
N GLU A 157 3.89 -29.12 -11.69
CA GLU A 157 4.57 -28.28 -12.67
C GLU A 157 5.70 -27.47 -12.03
N TYR A 158 5.47 -26.92 -10.84
CA TYR A 158 6.46 -26.13 -10.11
C TYR A 158 7.69 -26.95 -9.69
N VAL A 159 7.52 -28.19 -9.24
CA VAL A 159 8.65 -29.03 -8.79
C VAL A 159 9.41 -29.67 -9.96
N ASN A 160 8.83 -29.73 -11.16
CA ASN A 160 9.45 -30.36 -12.31
C ASN A 160 10.78 -29.69 -12.69
N GLU A 161 11.86 -30.49 -12.78
CA GLU A 161 13.21 -30.03 -13.13
C GLU A 161 13.27 -29.35 -14.52
N LYS A 162 12.33 -29.68 -15.41
CA LYS A 162 12.22 -29.08 -16.75
C LYS A 162 11.52 -27.73 -16.76
N THR A 163 10.93 -27.29 -15.64
CA THR A 163 10.23 -26.01 -15.56
C THR A 163 11.24 -24.89 -15.33
N PHE A 164 11.35 -24.00 -16.32
CA PHE A 164 12.20 -22.82 -16.29
C PHE A 164 11.79 -21.82 -15.19
N TRP A 165 12.72 -20.95 -14.80
CA TRP A 165 12.50 -20.01 -13.70
C TRP A 165 11.38 -19.01 -13.99
N GLU A 166 11.26 -18.54 -15.24
CA GLU A 166 10.21 -17.62 -15.66
C GLU A 166 8.83 -18.23 -15.42
N ARG A 167 8.68 -19.51 -15.79
CA ARG A 167 7.43 -20.24 -15.62
C ARG A 167 7.08 -20.44 -14.16
N ARG A 168 8.08 -20.63 -13.28
CA ARG A 168 7.85 -20.75 -11.83
C ARG A 168 7.29 -19.44 -11.25
N ILE A 169 7.79 -18.30 -11.70
CA ILE A 169 7.30 -16.99 -11.26
C ILE A 169 5.85 -16.75 -11.68
N GLU A 170 5.47 -17.19 -12.88
CA GLU A 170 4.06 -17.09 -13.33
C GLU A 170 3.09 -17.91 -12.46
N LEU A 171 3.59 -18.97 -11.81
CA LEU A 171 2.82 -19.81 -10.89
C LEU A 171 2.79 -19.26 -9.46
N GLU A 172 3.71 -18.36 -9.12
CA GLU A 172 3.83 -17.78 -7.78
C GLU A 172 2.83 -16.65 -7.59
N ILE A 173 2.00 -16.78 -6.55
CA ILE A 173 1.09 -15.74 -6.10
C ILE A 173 1.77 -15.02 -4.92
N PRO A 174 2.16 -13.74 -5.06
CA PRO A 174 2.77 -13.00 -3.99
C PRO A 174 1.72 -12.67 -2.92
N ILE A 175 2.04 -12.98 -1.67
CA ILE A 175 1.20 -12.71 -0.51
C ILE A 175 2.01 -12.03 0.59
N SER A 176 1.33 -11.37 1.52
CA SER A 176 2.00 -10.86 2.71
C SER A 176 2.41 -12.02 3.62
N TRP A 177 3.64 -11.96 4.14
CA TRP A 177 4.13 -12.87 5.17
C TRP A 177 3.23 -12.89 6.39
N ARG A 178 2.62 -11.76 6.75
CA ARG A 178 1.67 -11.66 7.88
C ARG A 178 0.47 -12.59 7.69
N THR A 179 -0.01 -12.76 6.46
CA THR A 179 -1.13 -13.65 6.15
C THR A 179 -0.79 -15.12 6.34
N ILE A 180 0.48 -15.51 6.09
CA ILE A 180 0.93 -16.91 6.24
C ILE A 180 1.59 -17.19 7.60
N GLN A 181 2.05 -16.17 8.32
CA GLN A 181 2.74 -16.32 9.62
C GLN A 181 1.85 -16.99 10.66
N PHE A 182 0.54 -16.75 10.62
CA PHE A 182 -0.43 -17.43 11.48
C PHE A 182 -0.52 -18.95 11.21
N ASN A 183 -0.14 -19.42 10.02
CA ASN A 183 -0.07 -20.84 9.68
C ASN A 183 1.20 -21.54 10.18
N LYS A 184 2.28 -20.80 10.42
CA LYS A 184 3.57 -21.37 10.88
C LYS A 184 3.44 -22.14 12.20
N ASN A 185 2.49 -21.75 13.06
CA ASN A 185 2.25 -22.38 14.36
C ASN A 185 1.23 -23.54 14.30
N ARG A 186 0.52 -23.76 13.19
CA ARG A 186 -0.55 -24.77 13.07
C ARG A 186 -0.40 -25.75 11.89
N GLN A 187 0.61 -25.57 11.02
CA GLN A 187 0.93 -26.47 9.89
C GLN A 187 -0.20 -26.68 8.85
N HIS A 188 -0.95 -25.64 8.47
CA HIS A 188 -2.02 -25.83 7.46
C HIS A 188 -1.52 -25.92 6.01
N TYR A 189 -0.33 -25.42 5.69
CA TYR A 189 0.19 -25.39 4.33
C TYR A 189 1.58 -26.01 4.24
N GLU A 190 1.77 -26.93 3.29
CA GLU A 190 3.07 -27.46 2.91
C GLU A 190 3.93 -26.32 2.37
N ARG A 191 5.19 -26.24 2.80
CA ARG A 191 6.18 -25.34 2.22
C ARG A 191 7.14 -26.16 1.36
N LEU A 192 7.34 -25.76 0.11
CA LEU A 192 8.30 -26.43 -0.77
C LEU A 192 9.73 -25.97 -0.46
N ASP A 193 10.70 -26.85 -0.67
CA ASP A 193 12.14 -26.55 -0.53
C ASP A 193 12.79 -26.09 -1.85
N PHE A 194 11.97 -25.78 -2.87
CA PHE A 194 12.41 -25.44 -4.23
C PHE A 194 12.00 -24.01 -4.60
N GLY A 195 12.80 -23.34 -5.44
CA GLY A 195 12.50 -21.98 -5.93
C GLY A 195 12.44 -20.95 -4.79
N ALA A 196 11.39 -20.12 -4.75
CA ALA A 196 11.13 -19.15 -3.69
C ALA A 196 10.65 -19.77 -2.35
N ALA A 197 10.64 -21.11 -2.27
CA ALA A 197 10.08 -21.88 -1.17
C ALA A 197 8.61 -21.52 -0.86
N PRO A 198 7.71 -21.60 -1.86
CA PRO A 198 6.32 -21.16 -1.71
C PRO A 198 5.50 -22.11 -0.83
N PHE A 199 4.39 -21.58 -0.31
CA PHE A 199 3.36 -22.36 0.38
C PHE A 199 2.37 -22.95 -0.62
N VAL A 200 2.01 -24.23 -0.45
CA VAL A 200 1.03 -24.92 -1.29
C VAL A 200 -0.37 -24.73 -0.69
N VAL A 201 -1.22 -24.01 -1.40
CA VAL A 201 -2.62 -23.77 -1.00
C VAL A 201 -3.51 -24.85 -1.65
N PRO A 202 -4.27 -25.63 -0.87
CA PRO A 202 -5.15 -26.69 -1.35
C PRO A 202 -6.47 -26.11 -1.91
N GLN A 203 -6.35 -25.13 -2.80
CA GLN A 203 -7.47 -24.55 -3.54
C GLN A 203 -7.39 -25.02 -5.00
N PRO A 204 -8.47 -25.58 -5.57
CA PRO A 204 -8.53 -25.93 -6.99
C PRO A 204 -8.48 -24.68 -7.88
N MET A 205 -7.87 -24.80 -9.07
CA MET A 205 -7.77 -23.71 -10.04
C MET A 205 -9.14 -23.13 -10.44
N ALA A 206 -10.16 -24.00 -10.59
CA ALA A 206 -11.51 -23.57 -10.94
C ALA A 206 -12.16 -22.66 -9.89
N ASP A 207 -11.84 -22.88 -8.61
CA ASP A 207 -12.33 -22.03 -7.52
C ASP A 207 -11.52 -20.74 -7.43
N TYR A 208 -10.21 -20.81 -7.67
CA TYR A 208 -9.34 -19.64 -7.76
C TYR A 208 -9.78 -18.67 -8.88
N ASP A 209 -10.08 -19.18 -10.07
CA ASP A 209 -10.55 -18.37 -11.20
C ASP A 209 -11.87 -17.63 -10.90
N ARG A 210 -12.69 -18.18 -9.99
CA ARG A 210 -14.00 -17.63 -9.63
C ARG A 210 -13.94 -16.70 -8.41
N LEU A 211 -13.16 -17.05 -7.40
CA LEU A 211 -13.19 -16.42 -6.06
C LEU A 211 -11.87 -15.73 -5.68
N GLY A 212 -10.82 -15.89 -6.48
CA GLY A 212 -9.46 -15.48 -6.13
C GLY A 212 -8.81 -16.41 -5.11
N LEU A 213 -7.63 -16.03 -4.61
CA LEU A 213 -6.90 -16.81 -3.62
C LEU A 213 -7.70 -16.87 -2.30
N GLN A 214 -8.00 -18.09 -1.87
CA GLN A 214 -8.62 -18.35 -0.57
C GLN A 214 -7.62 -18.97 0.39
N LEU A 215 -7.32 -18.23 1.45
CA LEU A 215 -6.53 -18.72 2.56
C LEU A 215 -7.48 -19.05 3.72
N LEU A 216 -7.13 -20.09 4.47
CA LEU A 216 -7.77 -20.46 5.72
C LEU A 216 -7.40 -19.35 6.72
N GLU A 217 -8.25 -18.35 6.81
CA GLU A 217 -8.18 -17.38 7.88
C GLU A 217 -8.48 -18.10 9.21
N PRO A 218 -7.73 -17.82 10.29
CA PRO A 218 -8.15 -18.28 11.60
C PRO A 218 -9.52 -17.68 11.90
N ASP A 219 -10.42 -18.48 12.49
CA ASP A 219 -11.65 -18.01 13.14
C ASP A 219 -11.29 -16.87 14.09
N SER A 220 -11.35 -15.64 13.60
CA SER A 220 -11.07 -14.44 14.36
C SER A 220 -12.38 -13.98 14.99
N PHE A 221 -13.03 -14.89 15.73
CA PHE A 221 -14.03 -14.54 16.73
C PHE A 221 -13.36 -14.59 18.10
N LEU A 222 -12.79 -13.43 18.49
CA LEU A 222 -12.75 -12.80 19.82
C LEU A 222 -11.51 -11.89 19.96
#